data_AF-A0AAN7CGH8-F1
#
_entry.id   AF-A0AAN7CGH8-F1
#
_cell.length_a   1.000
_cell.length_b   1.000
_cell.length_c   1.000
_cell.angle_alpha   90.00
_cell.angle_beta   90.00
_cell.angle_gamma   90.00
#
_symmetry.space_group_name_H-M   'P 1'
#
loop_
_entity.id
_entity.type
_entity.pdbx_description
1 polymer ?
#
loop_
_entity_poly.entity_id
_entity_poly.type
_entity_poly.pdbx_seq_one_letter_code
_entity_poly.pdbx_strand_id
1 'polypeptide(L)'
;MSAILSTDDLNDFISPGVACIKPVETLPAAAPSSETQSLEHEVILDGQQQQQQQTTGPAQISLTDCLACSGCVTSAEAVLVSLQSHNEVLSVLDSAPALRLIQTSDGKHAVSGLEDPSAKLFVASVSPQTRASLAAACGGGVTEQQAGWMIEQLLAGERGLAAGGKYGNGFTWVVDTNTAREACLVLGSDEVLGQGGLRPSDTPTPPILTSSCPGWVCYAEKTHPYVLPHLSRVKSPQALMGTLLKTTLSRVLGVPPDRIWHLAVMPCFDKKLEASREELTDAVWGGEGKPGRGVRDVDCVITTKEILMLAESRAIDFFSMSKSAPKQQPAFPDSIIQRFLFPTQRRKQPRDAGTSGGNLHFILRDVQSRHPGSRIQMTRGRNADVIEFAVIKPSGEAVFKAARYYGFRNIQNLVRKLKPARPSRMPGGKPIGGARKPAGKPAGLEYAYVEVMACPGGCTNGGGQIKIDDQVIADRKAFVEKPGLDEQKAWAAEVDEAYFSADEPDSTPDLVAGIDDGRPIELVTGFSPSHIRDILAHWSDITGIQMDKLVYTSYREVVSDVGKRISDTERVVQLAGKIGGGW
;
A
#
# COMPACT_ATOMS: atom_id res chain seq x y z
N MET A 1 21.46 -37.32 -18.34
CA MET A 1 22.41 -36.20 -18.33
C MET A 1 21.88 -35.19 -17.32
N SER A 2 22.52 -35.13 -16.14
CA SER A 2 22.17 -34.19 -15.08
C SER A 2 22.52 -32.77 -15.50
N ALA A 3 21.54 -31.88 -15.56
CA ALA A 3 21.81 -30.45 -15.54
C ALA A 3 22.42 -30.13 -14.17
N ILE A 4 23.70 -29.78 -14.16
CA ILE A 4 24.39 -29.28 -12.97
C ILE A 4 23.74 -27.92 -12.68
N LEU A 5 23.03 -27.82 -11.56
CA LEU A 5 22.45 -26.56 -11.08
C LEU A 5 23.57 -25.52 -10.95
N SER A 6 23.43 -24.37 -11.60
CA SER A 6 24.31 -23.24 -11.34
C SER A 6 24.08 -22.75 -9.90
N THR A 7 25.11 -22.18 -9.28
CA THR A 7 24.93 -21.37 -8.07
C THR A 7 23.95 -20.23 -8.28
N ASP A 8 23.78 -19.75 -9.51
CA ASP A 8 22.77 -18.74 -9.87
C ASP A 8 21.33 -19.27 -9.85
N ASP A 9 21.12 -20.55 -10.16
CA ASP A 9 19.79 -21.20 -10.11
C ASP A 9 19.30 -21.42 -8.66
N LEU A 10 20.22 -21.38 -7.69
CA LEU A 10 19.94 -21.49 -6.26
C LEU A 10 19.63 -20.13 -5.60
N ASN A 11 19.80 -19.02 -6.31
CA ASN A 11 19.61 -17.68 -5.75
C ASN A 11 18.14 -17.26 -5.83
N ASP A 12 17.47 -17.14 -4.69
CA ASP A 12 16.15 -16.49 -4.54
C ASP A 12 16.24 -14.94 -4.53
N PHE A 13 17.46 -14.39 -4.54
CA PHE A 13 17.70 -12.95 -4.67
C PHE A 13 17.73 -12.54 -6.15
N ILE A 14 16.94 -11.54 -6.53
CA ILE A 14 16.88 -11.03 -7.91
C ILE A 14 18.00 -10.00 -8.09
N SER A 15 19.15 -10.44 -8.59
CA SER A 15 20.13 -9.53 -9.23
C SER A 15 19.43 -8.67 -10.29
N PRO A 16 19.81 -7.40 -10.51
CA PRO A 16 19.12 -6.50 -11.43
C PRO A 16 19.05 -7.09 -12.84
N GLY A 17 17.86 -7.60 -13.18
CA GLY A 17 17.62 -8.30 -14.42
C GLY A 17 17.67 -7.36 -15.63
N VAL A 18 18.18 -7.87 -16.74
CA VAL A 18 18.33 -7.19 -18.05
C VAL A 18 17.15 -6.25 -18.33
N ALA A 19 17.47 -4.97 -18.61
CA ALA A 19 16.48 -3.93 -18.88
C ALA A 19 15.48 -4.36 -19.97
N CYS A 20 14.24 -4.64 -19.57
CA CYS A 20 13.20 -5.16 -20.46
C CYS A 20 12.46 -4.02 -21.19
N ILE A 21 13.21 -3.13 -21.83
CA ILE A 21 12.67 -2.22 -22.83
C ILE A 21 12.61 -3.01 -24.13
N LYS A 22 11.40 -3.25 -24.67
CA LYS A 22 11.27 -3.63 -26.07
C LYS A 22 11.65 -2.39 -26.88
N PRO A 23 12.76 -2.39 -27.65
CA PRO A 23 13.17 -1.18 -28.34
C PRO A 23 12.04 -0.71 -29.25
N VAL A 24 11.69 0.57 -29.15
CA VAL A 24 11.01 1.23 -30.27
C VAL A 24 12.01 1.16 -31.41
N GLU A 25 11.60 0.60 -32.55
CA GLU A 25 12.42 0.64 -33.76
C GLU A 25 12.70 2.10 -34.08
N THR A 26 13.93 2.53 -33.83
CA THR A 26 14.37 3.89 -34.11
C THR A 26 14.25 4.10 -35.62
N LEU A 27 13.31 4.96 -36.01
CA LEU A 27 13.24 5.46 -37.37
C LEU A 27 14.65 5.95 -37.76
N PRO A 28 15.17 5.56 -38.94
CA PRO A 28 16.54 5.87 -39.29
C PRO A 28 16.75 7.38 -39.30
N ALA A 29 17.89 7.83 -38.74
CA ALA A 29 18.24 9.23 -38.70
C ALA A 29 18.24 9.81 -40.13
N ALA A 30 17.53 10.92 -40.33
CA ALA A 30 17.53 11.62 -41.59
C ALA A 30 18.95 12.10 -41.92
N ALA A 31 19.43 11.80 -43.12
CA ALA A 31 20.73 12.26 -43.61
C ALA A 31 20.75 13.80 -43.70
N PRO A 32 21.92 14.45 -43.52
CA PRO A 32 22.03 15.89 -43.62
C PRO A 32 21.77 16.33 -45.06
N SER A 33 20.65 17.02 -45.30
CA SER A 33 20.34 17.66 -46.57
C SER A 33 20.66 19.14 -46.52
N SER A 34 21.43 19.58 -47.51
CA SER A 34 21.93 20.93 -47.71
C SER A 34 20.85 21.93 -48.13
N GLU A 35 20.95 23.13 -47.58
CA GLU A 35 20.63 24.45 -48.15
C GLU A 35 19.30 24.73 -48.91
N THR A 36 18.73 25.88 -48.51
CA THR A 36 17.89 26.84 -49.26
C THR A 36 16.37 26.66 -49.42
N GLN A 37 15.70 27.70 -48.91
CA GLN A 37 14.49 28.38 -49.41
C GLN A 37 13.08 27.88 -49.03
N SER A 38 12.56 28.57 -47.99
CA SER A 38 11.40 29.49 -48.03
C SER A 38 9.98 28.99 -47.66
N LEU A 39 9.45 29.61 -46.57
CA LEU A 39 8.05 30.04 -46.36
C LEU A 39 6.99 28.92 -46.15
N GLU A 40 6.03 28.96 -45.21
CA GLU A 40 5.77 29.76 -43.99
C GLU A 40 5.06 28.85 -42.94
N HIS A 41 4.73 29.22 -41.69
CA HIS A 41 4.90 30.46 -40.91
C HIS A 41 5.42 30.11 -39.49
N GLU A 42 5.93 31.09 -38.74
CA GLU A 42 6.05 31.06 -37.27
C GLU A 42 5.11 32.09 -36.66
N VAL A 43 4.54 31.79 -35.48
CA VAL A 43 3.94 32.81 -34.59
C VAL A 43 4.83 32.93 -33.37
N ILE A 44 5.67 33.97 -33.38
CA ILE A 44 6.52 34.34 -32.25
C ILE A 44 5.65 35.03 -31.19
N LEU A 45 5.74 34.57 -29.94
CA LEU A 45 5.30 35.31 -28.76
C LEU A 45 6.54 35.70 -27.96
N ASP A 46 6.98 36.94 -28.14
CA ASP A 46 8.14 37.50 -27.44
C ASP A 46 7.86 37.69 -25.94
N GLY A 47 8.82 37.28 -25.12
CA GLY A 47 8.70 37.37 -23.66
C GLY A 47 9.86 36.74 -22.88
N GLN A 48 11.08 36.74 -23.41
CA GLN A 48 12.23 36.18 -22.68
C GLN A 48 12.61 37.05 -21.48
N GLN A 49 12.49 36.50 -20.27
CA GLN A 49 13.53 36.69 -19.25
C GLN A 49 14.30 35.38 -19.10
N GLN A 50 15.58 35.41 -19.48
CA GLN A 50 16.51 34.31 -19.30
C GLN A 50 16.87 34.19 -17.81
N GLN A 51 16.14 33.34 -17.08
CA GLN A 51 16.72 32.69 -15.90
C GLN A 51 17.25 31.32 -16.31
N GLN A 52 18.52 31.07 -15.99
CA GLN A 52 19.16 29.79 -16.23
C GLN A 52 18.48 28.72 -15.36
N GLN A 53 17.56 27.97 -15.97
CA GLN A 53 17.10 26.72 -15.38
C GLN A 53 18.29 25.77 -15.29
N GLN A 54 18.82 25.62 -14.07
CA GLN A 54 19.60 24.43 -13.73
C GLN A 54 18.66 23.24 -13.94
N THR A 55 18.90 22.48 -15.00
CA THR A 55 18.12 21.28 -15.32
C THR A 55 18.46 20.19 -14.30
N THR A 56 17.83 20.25 -13.13
CA THR A 56 17.65 19.08 -12.27
C THR A 56 16.84 18.07 -13.08
N GLY A 57 17.52 17.04 -13.60
CA GLY A 57 16.88 16.03 -14.44
C GLY A 57 15.70 15.38 -13.71
N PRO A 58 14.62 15.01 -14.43
CA PRO A 58 13.49 14.31 -13.80
C PRO A 58 13.99 13.03 -13.14
N ALA A 59 13.54 12.80 -11.91
CA ALA A 59 13.94 11.62 -11.13
C ALA A 59 13.66 10.33 -11.92
N GLN A 60 14.72 9.69 -12.41
CA GLN A 60 14.60 8.44 -13.14
C GLN A 60 14.41 7.30 -12.15
N ILE A 61 13.15 6.97 -11.88
CA ILE A 61 12.80 5.69 -11.24
C ILE A 61 13.19 4.58 -12.21
N SER A 62 14.19 3.79 -11.82
CA SER A 62 14.59 2.65 -12.63
C SER A 62 13.51 1.58 -12.56
N LEU A 63 13.24 0.89 -13.67
CA LEU A 63 12.30 -0.24 -13.69
C LEU A 63 12.77 -1.43 -12.81
N THR A 64 13.98 -1.37 -12.23
CA THR A 64 14.47 -2.26 -11.17
C THR A 64 13.82 -2.02 -9.81
N ASP A 65 13.30 -0.82 -9.57
CA ASP A 65 12.95 -0.35 -8.21
C ASP A 65 11.52 -0.79 -7.83
N CYS A 66 10.70 -1.03 -8.86
CA CYS A 66 9.50 -1.84 -8.74
C CYS A 66 9.90 -3.32 -8.74
N LEU A 67 9.76 -3.99 -7.59
CA LEU A 67 10.01 -5.43 -7.44
C LEU A 67 9.12 -6.32 -8.35
N ALA A 68 8.16 -5.74 -9.09
CA ALA A 68 7.51 -6.39 -10.21
C ALA A 68 8.42 -6.51 -11.45
N CYS A 69 9.56 -7.19 -11.30
CA CYS A 69 10.47 -7.66 -12.35
C CYS A 69 9.82 -8.76 -13.23
N SER A 70 8.64 -8.48 -13.76
CA SER A 70 7.85 -9.31 -14.68
C SER A 70 7.20 -8.46 -15.79
N GLY A 71 7.72 -7.26 -16.04
CA GLY A 71 7.23 -6.36 -17.10
C GLY A 71 5.78 -5.90 -16.89
N CYS A 72 5.31 -5.86 -15.64
CA CYS A 72 3.91 -5.60 -15.33
C CYS A 72 3.55 -4.10 -15.34
N VAL A 73 4.51 -3.20 -15.19
CA VAL A 73 4.29 -1.74 -15.21
C VAL A 73 4.41 -1.23 -16.65
N THR A 74 3.35 -0.60 -17.16
CA THR A 74 3.33 0.05 -18.47
C THR A 74 3.93 1.46 -18.40
N SER A 75 4.31 2.04 -19.55
CA SER A 75 4.85 3.41 -19.59
C SER A 75 3.88 4.47 -19.01
N ALA A 76 2.57 4.30 -19.19
CA ALA A 76 1.56 5.18 -18.60
C ALA A 76 1.51 5.05 -17.07
N GLU A 77 1.71 3.83 -16.56
CA GLU A 77 1.76 3.57 -15.11
C GLU A 77 3.07 4.09 -14.49
N ALA A 78 4.19 4.02 -15.20
CA ALA A 78 5.43 4.69 -14.78
C ALA A 78 5.24 6.21 -14.64
N VAL A 79 4.48 6.86 -15.56
CA VAL A 79 4.10 8.27 -15.41
C VAL A 79 3.23 8.49 -14.16
N LEU A 80 2.23 7.65 -13.90
CA LEU A 80 1.39 7.76 -12.69
C LEU A 80 2.18 7.57 -11.38
N VAL A 81 3.25 6.78 -11.39
CA VAL A 81 4.19 6.63 -10.27
C VAL A 81 5.03 7.89 -10.10
N SER A 82 5.55 8.49 -11.17
CA SER A 82 6.37 9.70 -11.12
C SER A 82 5.59 10.97 -10.78
N LEU A 83 4.32 11.06 -11.16
CA LEU A 83 3.42 12.17 -10.80
C LEU A 83 3.15 12.26 -9.29
N GLN A 84 3.26 11.15 -8.56
CA GLN A 84 3.16 11.12 -7.11
C GLN A 84 4.56 11.15 -6.52
N SER A 85 5.02 12.30 -6.02
CA SER A 85 6.38 12.47 -5.54
C SER A 85 6.48 13.47 -4.38
N HIS A 86 7.61 13.51 -3.68
CA HIS A 86 7.90 14.56 -2.70
C HIS A 86 7.74 15.97 -3.30
N ASN A 87 8.08 16.19 -4.57
CA ASN A 87 7.87 17.46 -5.26
C ASN A 87 6.39 17.81 -5.44
N GLU A 88 5.53 16.82 -5.71
CA GLU A 88 4.07 17.03 -5.72
C GLU A 88 3.56 17.41 -4.32
N VAL A 89 4.06 16.78 -3.26
CA VAL A 89 3.70 17.17 -1.87
C VAL A 89 4.04 18.64 -1.61
N LEU A 90 5.25 19.08 -1.96
CA LEU A 90 5.67 20.48 -1.78
C LEU A 90 4.88 21.44 -2.67
N SER A 91 4.68 21.09 -3.94
CA SER A 91 3.89 21.88 -4.90
C SER A 91 2.47 22.13 -4.39
N VAL A 92 1.78 21.09 -3.90
CA VAL A 92 0.43 21.25 -3.36
C VAL A 92 0.45 22.04 -2.03
N LEU A 93 1.41 21.79 -1.13
CA LEU A 93 1.55 22.57 0.11
C LEU A 93 1.85 24.07 -0.16
N ASP A 94 2.55 24.40 -1.24
CA ASP A 94 2.90 25.78 -1.61
C ASP A 94 1.94 26.40 -2.67
N SER A 95 0.84 25.71 -3.02
CA SER A 95 -0.12 26.17 -4.04
C SER A 95 -1.10 27.23 -3.52
N ALA A 96 -1.72 26.98 -2.36
CA ALA A 96 -2.72 27.84 -1.72
C ALA A 96 -2.64 27.77 -0.18
N PRO A 97 -3.19 28.74 0.57
CA PRO A 97 -3.35 28.61 2.02
C PRO A 97 -4.10 27.34 2.42
N ALA A 98 -3.70 26.67 3.50
CA ALA A 98 -4.44 25.51 4.00
C ALA A 98 -5.74 25.91 4.71
N LEU A 99 -6.74 25.03 4.64
CA LEU A 99 -7.87 25.00 5.57
C LEU A 99 -7.35 24.78 6.99
N ARG A 100 -7.84 25.58 7.95
CA ARG A 100 -7.44 25.49 9.36
C ARG A 100 -8.63 25.13 10.23
N LEU A 101 -8.40 24.25 11.20
CA LEU A 101 -9.37 23.99 12.26
C LEU A 101 -9.50 25.20 13.17
N ILE A 102 -10.74 25.52 13.51
CA ILE A 102 -11.09 26.48 14.55
C ILE A 102 -12.04 25.80 15.54
N GLN A 103 -11.93 26.15 16.81
CA GLN A 103 -12.88 25.73 17.83
C GLN A 103 -13.95 26.81 17.98
N THR A 104 -15.21 26.42 17.82
CA THR A 104 -16.37 27.31 18.02
C THR A 104 -16.61 27.61 19.50
N SER A 105 -17.38 28.65 19.80
CA SER A 105 -17.86 28.98 21.16
C SER A 105 -18.49 27.78 21.89
N ASP A 106 -19.11 26.90 21.12
CA ASP A 106 -19.89 25.76 21.60
C ASP A 106 -19.01 24.50 21.77
N GLY A 107 -17.68 24.64 21.66
CA GLY A 107 -16.70 23.57 21.77
C GLY A 107 -16.59 22.66 20.53
N LYS A 108 -17.42 22.85 19.51
CA LYS A 108 -17.39 22.06 18.26
C LYS A 108 -16.25 22.50 17.34
N HIS A 109 -15.70 21.55 16.58
CA HIS A 109 -14.76 21.82 15.51
C HIS A 109 -15.46 22.44 14.30
N ALA A 110 -14.87 23.47 13.72
CA ALA A 110 -15.24 24.05 12.43
C ALA A 110 -13.97 24.38 11.64
N VAL A 111 -14.11 24.89 10.41
CA VAL A 111 -12.99 25.12 9.50
C VAL A 111 -13.03 26.54 8.92
N SER A 112 -11.91 27.24 8.94
CA SER A 112 -11.68 28.53 8.27
C SER A 112 -10.86 28.37 6.98
N GLY A 113 -11.04 29.27 6.01
CA GLY A 113 -10.43 29.18 4.68
C GLY A 113 -11.35 28.55 3.62
N LEU A 114 -12.62 28.28 3.96
CA LEU A 114 -13.60 27.71 3.03
C LEU A 114 -13.96 28.67 1.89
N GLU A 115 -13.80 29.97 2.12
CA GLU A 115 -13.98 31.06 1.16
C GLU A 115 -12.99 31.02 -0.02
N ASP A 116 -11.79 30.47 0.17
CA ASP A 116 -10.84 30.20 -0.91
C ASP A 116 -11.13 28.80 -1.48
N PRO A 117 -11.59 28.65 -2.74
CA PRO A 117 -11.87 27.34 -3.32
C PRO A 117 -10.62 26.47 -3.53
N SER A 118 -9.43 27.07 -3.55
CA SER A 118 -8.15 26.36 -3.72
C SER A 118 -7.56 25.82 -2.41
N ALA A 119 -8.03 26.31 -1.26
CA ALA A 119 -7.54 25.91 0.05
C ALA A 119 -7.95 24.48 0.42
N LYS A 120 -6.98 23.68 0.90
CA LYS A 120 -7.13 22.25 1.22
C LYS A 120 -6.82 21.95 2.68
N LEU A 121 -7.48 20.93 3.23
CA LEU A 121 -7.21 20.34 4.55
C LEU A 121 -6.22 19.18 4.37
N PHE A 122 -5.01 19.33 4.91
CA PHE A 122 -3.92 18.38 4.72
C PHE A 122 -3.90 17.31 5.81
N VAL A 123 -3.97 16.03 5.42
CA VAL A 123 -3.86 14.87 6.32
C VAL A 123 -2.88 13.85 5.78
N ALA A 124 -2.14 13.18 6.68
CA ALA A 124 -1.17 12.17 6.30
C ALA A 124 -1.40 10.86 7.04
N SER A 125 -1.19 9.74 6.35
CA SER A 125 -1.10 8.41 6.93
C SER A 125 0.32 7.86 6.76
N VAL A 126 0.84 7.15 7.77
CA VAL A 126 2.20 6.61 7.75
C VAL A 126 2.16 5.11 8.04
N SER A 127 2.90 4.31 7.27
CA SER A 127 3.04 2.88 7.53
C SER A 127 4.06 2.57 8.64
N PRO A 128 3.88 1.52 9.45
CA PRO A 128 4.89 1.09 10.41
C PRO A 128 6.17 0.57 9.72
N GLN A 129 6.07 0.00 8.51
CA GLN A 129 7.25 -0.46 7.75
C GLN A 129 8.14 0.71 7.33
N THR A 130 7.55 1.86 6.97
CA THR A 130 8.27 3.13 6.74
C THR A 130 8.97 3.59 8.02
N ARG A 131 8.26 3.59 9.16
CA ARG A 131 8.82 3.99 10.46
C ARG A 131 9.97 3.08 10.90
N ALA A 132 9.84 1.77 10.72
CA ALA A 132 10.89 0.79 10.98
C ALA A 132 12.15 1.01 10.10
N SER A 133 11.98 1.29 8.81
CA SER A 133 13.11 1.54 7.91
C SER A 133 13.80 2.87 8.19
N LEU A 134 13.07 3.91 8.61
CA LEU A 134 13.66 5.18 9.07
C LEU A 134 14.34 5.03 10.43
N ALA A 135 13.80 4.23 11.34
CA ALA A 135 14.44 3.90 12.63
C ALA A 135 15.80 3.20 12.42
N ALA A 136 15.85 2.17 11.56
CA ALA A 136 17.09 1.52 11.16
C ALA A 136 18.08 2.51 10.48
N ALA A 137 17.59 3.42 9.63
CA ALA A 137 18.43 4.45 8.99
C ALA A 137 19.00 5.49 9.97
N CYS A 138 18.28 5.79 11.05
CA CYS A 138 18.80 6.62 12.13
C CYS A 138 19.97 5.93 12.84
N GLY A 139 19.86 4.63 13.07
CA GLY A 139 20.79 3.83 13.86
C GLY A 139 20.71 4.15 15.36
N GLY A 140 21.65 3.61 16.15
CA GLY A 140 21.80 3.97 17.56
C GLY A 140 20.62 3.60 18.47
N GLY A 141 19.87 2.55 18.13
CA GLY A 141 18.74 2.06 18.95
C GLY A 141 17.46 2.91 18.88
N VAL A 142 17.30 3.74 17.84
CA VAL A 142 16.03 4.46 17.60
C VAL A 142 14.89 3.47 17.39
N THR A 143 13.78 3.66 18.11
CA THR A 143 12.60 2.79 17.97
C THR A 143 11.69 3.24 16.82
N GLU A 144 10.86 2.33 16.33
CA GLU A 144 9.82 2.60 15.31
C GLU A 144 8.81 3.68 15.76
N GLN A 145 8.59 3.79 17.07
CA GLN A 145 7.78 4.85 17.66
C GLN A 145 8.48 6.21 17.60
N GLN A 146 9.77 6.27 17.95
CA GLN A 146 10.58 7.48 17.86
C GLN A 146 10.72 7.99 16.42
N ALA A 147 10.96 7.10 15.46
CA ALA A 147 10.97 7.46 14.03
C ALA A 147 9.59 7.97 13.57
N GLY A 148 8.50 7.44 14.13
CA GLY A 148 7.15 7.98 13.93
C GLY A 148 7.02 9.44 14.37
N TRP A 149 7.49 9.79 15.56
CA TRP A 149 7.49 11.18 16.03
C TRP A 149 8.39 12.09 15.18
N MET A 150 9.51 11.60 14.66
CA MET A 150 10.36 12.37 13.74
C MET A 150 9.61 12.70 12.43
N ILE A 151 8.87 11.75 11.85
CA ILE A 151 8.02 12.00 10.67
C ILE A 151 6.89 12.96 11.01
N GLU A 152 6.26 12.80 12.17
CA GLU A 152 5.17 13.69 12.62
C GLU A 152 5.66 15.13 12.81
N GLN A 153 6.84 15.33 13.39
CA GLN A 153 7.51 16.64 13.51
C GLN A 153 7.89 17.21 12.14
N LEU A 154 8.25 16.38 11.16
CA LEU A 154 8.49 16.83 9.77
C LEU A 154 7.19 17.30 9.12
N LEU A 155 6.14 16.48 9.16
CA LEU A 155 4.90 16.74 8.41
C LEU A 155 4.02 17.82 9.07
N ALA A 156 3.88 17.82 10.39
CA ALA A 156 2.95 18.67 11.14
C ALA A 156 3.64 19.73 12.03
N GLY A 157 4.91 19.55 12.38
CA GLY A 157 5.62 20.43 13.31
C GLY A 157 5.95 21.81 12.73
N GLU A 158 6.00 22.83 13.58
CA GLU A 158 6.35 24.22 13.23
C GLU A 158 7.73 24.33 12.56
N ARG A 159 8.68 23.46 12.95
CA ARG A 159 10.04 23.35 12.38
C ARG A 159 10.15 22.30 11.27
N GLY A 160 9.02 21.72 10.86
CA GLY A 160 8.90 20.80 9.74
C GLY A 160 8.65 21.54 8.42
N LEU A 161 7.86 20.94 7.53
CA LEU A 161 7.53 21.49 6.21
C LEU A 161 6.86 22.87 6.26
N ALA A 162 6.21 23.23 7.37
CA ALA A 162 5.64 24.56 7.52
C ALA A 162 6.71 25.67 7.50
N ALA A 163 7.90 25.42 8.07
CA ALA A 163 8.94 26.45 8.27
C ALA A 163 9.48 27.06 6.97
N GLY A 164 9.61 26.25 5.91
CA GLY A 164 10.09 26.68 4.60
C GLY A 164 8.98 26.89 3.55
N GLY A 165 7.71 26.82 3.95
CA GLY A 165 6.58 26.79 3.02
C GLY A 165 5.99 28.17 2.74
N LYS A 166 5.59 28.43 1.49
CA LYS A 166 5.07 29.72 1.01
C LYS A 166 3.88 30.23 1.85
N TYR A 167 3.04 29.31 2.31
CA TYR A 167 1.84 29.62 3.14
C TYR A 167 1.92 29.05 4.57
N GLY A 168 3.09 28.59 5.02
CA GLY A 168 3.22 27.93 6.32
C GLY A 168 2.34 26.67 6.45
N ASN A 169 2.18 25.92 5.35
CA ASN A 169 1.32 24.74 5.33
C ASN A 169 2.04 23.51 5.90
N GLY A 170 1.30 22.74 6.68
CA GLY A 170 1.72 21.48 7.28
C GLY A 170 0.49 20.59 7.47
N PHE A 171 0.71 19.31 7.75
CA PHE A 171 -0.36 18.35 7.92
C PHE A 171 -1.07 18.57 9.26
N THR A 172 -2.40 18.61 9.24
CA THR A 172 -3.23 18.85 10.44
C THR A 172 -3.27 17.62 11.35
N TRP A 173 -3.24 16.43 10.73
CA TRP A 173 -3.11 15.14 11.41
C TRP A 173 -2.13 14.25 10.66
N VAL A 174 -1.32 13.52 11.42
CA VAL A 174 -0.48 12.42 10.93
C VAL A 174 -0.93 11.16 11.68
N VAL A 175 -1.59 10.24 10.97
CA VAL A 175 -2.18 9.02 11.56
C VAL A 175 -1.36 7.78 11.23
N ASP A 176 -1.45 6.77 12.10
CA ASP A 176 -0.82 5.47 11.89
C ASP A 176 -1.73 4.55 11.06
N THR A 177 -1.20 3.95 10.01
CA THR A 177 -1.94 2.97 9.18
C THR A 177 -2.25 1.67 9.95
N ASN A 178 -1.65 1.44 11.13
CA ASN A 178 -1.95 0.30 12.00
C ASN A 178 -3.44 0.19 12.38
N THR A 179 -4.15 1.30 12.54
CA THR A 179 -5.55 1.29 12.99
C THR A 179 -6.47 0.79 11.87
N ALA A 180 -6.32 1.35 10.66
CA ALA A 180 -6.96 0.80 9.45
C ALA A 180 -6.53 -0.66 9.17
N ARG A 181 -5.31 -1.06 9.54
CA ARG A 181 -4.89 -2.47 9.47
C ARG A 181 -5.67 -3.35 10.45
N GLU A 182 -5.88 -2.96 11.70
CA GLU A 182 -6.72 -3.71 12.65
C GLU A 182 -8.15 -3.91 12.09
N ALA A 183 -8.70 -2.90 11.42
CA ALA A 183 -9.95 -3.05 10.67
C ALA A 183 -9.84 -4.06 9.52
N CYS A 184 -8.79 -3.99 8.68
CA CYS A 184 -8.55 -4.99 7.63
C CYS A 184 -8.38 -6.43 8.17
N LEU A 185 -7.78 -6.62 9.35
CA LEU A 185 -7.62 -7.94 9.98
C LEU A 185 -9.00 -8.58 10.27
N VAL A 186 -9.91 -7.82 10.90
CA VAL A 186 -11.25 -8.28 11.24
C VAL A 186 -12.08 -8.50 9.98
N LEU A 187 -12.09 -7.52 9.06
CA LEU A 187 -12.81 -7.61 7.79
C LEU A 187 -12.34 -8.78 6.91
N GLY A 188 -11.03 -9.06 6.89
CA GLY A 188 -10.45 -10.19 6.17
C GLY A 188 -10.82 -11.54 6.80
N SER A 189 -10.87 -11.63 8.12
CA SER A 189 -11.37 -12.84 8.81
C SER A 189 -12.87 -13.04 8.57
N ASP A 190 -13.66 -11.97 8.68
CA ASP A 190 -15.10 -12.02 8.41
C ASP A 190 -15.40 -12.39 6.94
N GLU A 191 -14.59 -11.97 5.97
CA GLU A 191 -14.70 -12.42 4.57
C GLU A 191 -14.36 -13.91 4.42
N VAL A 192 -13.23 -14.36 4.99
CA VAL A 192 -12.77 -15.76 4.91
C VAL A 192 -13.69 -16.75 5.63
N LEU A 193 -14.35 -16.32 6.70
CA LEU A 193 -15.26 -17.13 7.50
C LEU A 193 -16.74 -16.98 7.09
N GLY A 194 -17.02 -16.23 6.01
CA GLY A 194 -18.37 -16.05 5.47
C GLY A 194 -19.30 -15.20 6.35
N GLN A 195 -18.74 -14.33 7.19
CA GLN A 195 -19.45 -13.46 8.14
C GLN A 195 -19.55 -12.00 7.68
N GLY A 196 -18.78 -11.57 6.69
CA GLY A 196 -18.73 -10.17 6.21
C GLY A 196 -19.99 -9.63 5.53
N GLY A 197 -21.13 -10.32 5.59
CA GLY A 197 -22.42 -9.86 5.05
C GLY A 197 -22.49 -9.73 3.51
N LEU A 198 -21.42 -10.05 2.78
CA LEU A 198 -21.37 -10.00 1.32
C LEU A 198 -22.47 -10.87 0.69
N ARG A 199 -23.07 -10.37 -0.39
CA ARG A 199 -23.99 -11.17 -1.22
C ARG A 199 -23.23 -12.36 -1.80
N PRO A 200 -23.87 -13.53 -2.05
CA PRO A 200 -23.16 -14.70 -2.58
C PRO A 200 -22.46 -14.50 -3.93
N SER A 201 -22.91 -13.52 -4.73
CA SER A 201 -22.27 -13.11 -5.99
C SER A 201 -21.00 -12.27 -5.78
N ASP A 202 -20.82 -11.71 -4.59
CA ASP A 202 -19.76 -10.79 -4.20
C ASP A 202 -18.67 -11.47 -3.36
N THR A 203 -18.92 -12.67 -2.82
CA THR A 203 -17.97 -13.45 -2.02
C THR A 203 -16.84 -14.03 -2.88
N PRO A 204 -15.55 -13.89 -2.51
CA PRO A 204 -14.45 -14.49 -3.24
C PRO A 204 -14.49 -16.03 -3.23
N THR A 205 -14.00 -16.65 -4.30
CA THR A 205 -13.90 -18.10 -4.45
C THR A 205 -12.71 -18.65 -3.66
N PRO A 206 -12.86 -19.69 -2.82
CA PRO A 206 -11.73 -20.30 -2.13
C PRO A 206 -10.70 -20.95 -3.10
N PRO A 207 -9.38 -20.91 -2.79
CA PRO A 207 -8.78 -20.18 -1.68
C PRO A 207 -8.87 -18.66 -1.87
N ILE A 208 -9.27 -17.95 -0.82
CA ILE A 208 -9.26 -16.47 -0.84
C ILE A 208 -7.80 -16.01 -0.73
N LEU A 209 -7.39 -15.07 -1.57
CA LEU A 209 -6.02 -14.58 -1.69
C LEU A 209 -5.96 -13.13 -1.22
N THR A 210 -4.93 -12.78 -0.45
CA THR A 210 -4.73 -11.38 -0.01
C THR A 210 -4.72 -10.40 -1.18
N SER A 211 -5.31 -9.22 -1.00
CA SER A 211 -5.29 -8.11 -1.95
C SER A 211 -4.56 -6.85 -1.45
N SER A 212 -4.12 -6.83 -0.18
CA SER A 212 -3.42 -5.66 0.41
C SER A 212 -2.03 -5.37 -0.19
N CYS A 213 -1.49 -6.31 -0.98
CA CYS A 213 -0.23 -6.18 -1.72
C CYS A 213 -0.47 -5.77 -3.19
N PRO A 214 -0.30 -4.48 -3.56
CA PRO A 214 -0.65 -4.02 -4.90
C PRO A 214 0.20 -4.63 -6.02
N GLY A 215 1.50 -4.88 -5.80
CA GLY A 215 2.35 -5.57 -6.79
C GLY A 215 1.85 -6.98 -7.15
N TRP A 216 1.22 -7.67 -6.20
CA TRP A 216 0.55 -8.94 -6.44
C TRP A 216 -0.77 -8.76 -7.22
N VAL A 217 -1.62 -7.80 -6.82
CA VAL A 217 -2.88 -7.51 -7.52
C VAL A 217 -2.61 -7.12 -8.99
N CYS A 218 -1.68 -6.18 -9.23
CA CYS A 218 -1.28 -5.78 -10.57
C CYS A 218 -0.74 -6.95 -11.43
N TYR A 219 -0.04 -7.91 -10.82
CA TYR A 219 0.39 -9.12 -11.50
C TYR A 219 -0.80 -10.02 -11.88
N ALA A 220 -1.72 -10.26 -10.94
CA ALA A 220 -2.91 -11.08 -11.17
C ALA A 220 -3.79 -10.51 -12.30
N GLU A 221 -4.09 -9.20 -12.26
CA GLU A 221 -4.96 -8.52 -13.23
C GLU A 221 -4.43 -8.53 -14.67
N LYS A 222 -3.11 -8.45 -14.85
CA LYS A 222 -2.46 -8.35 -16.16
C LYS A 222 -2.04 -9.69 -16.75
N THR A 223 -1.73 -10.67 -15.91
CA THR A 223 -1.10 -11.93 -16.35
C THR A 223 -1.95 -13.16 -16.11
N HIS A 224 -2.85 -13.15 -15.11
CA HIS A 224 -3.72 -14.30 -14.78
C HIS A 224 -5.13 -13.88 -14.33
N PRO A 225 -5.98 -13.33 -15.22
CA PRO A 225 -7.33 -12.84 -14.87
C PRO A 225 -8.24 -13.88 -14.20
N TYR A 226 -8.00 -15.17 -14.46
CA TYR A 226 -8.69 -16.28 -13.80
C TYR A 226 -8.46 -16.36 -12.27
N VAL A 227 -7.51 -15.59 -11.74
CA VAL A 227 -7.23 -15.47 -10.31
C VAL A 227 -8.09 -14.38 -9.64
N LEU A 228 -8.62 -13.41 -10.39
CA LEU A 228 -9.37 -12.29 -9.80
C LEU A 228 -10.58 -12.70 -8.95
N PRO A 229 -11.37 -13.75 -9.29
CA PRO A 229 -12.46 -14.24 -8.43
C PRO A 229 -11.98 -14.78 -7.07
N HIS A 230 -10.68 -15.04 -6.90
CA HIS A 230 -10.09 -15.50 -5.65
C HIS A 230 -9.54 -14.35 -4.79
N LEU A 231 -9.43 -13.11 -5.29
CA LEU A 231 -8.90 -12.00 -4.51
C LEU A 231 -9.90 -11.56 -3.43
N SER A 232 -9.39 -11.42 -2.20
CA SER A 232 -10.08 -10.73 -1.10
C SER A 232 -10.50 -9.34 -1.55
N ARG A 233 -11.74 -8.94 -1.27
CA ARG A 233 -12.26 -7.62 -1.69
C ARG A 233 -11.99 -6.52 -0.69
N VAL A 234 -11.48 -6.85 0.50
CA VAL A 234 -11.18 -5.86 1.54
C VAL A 234 -10.17 -4.85 1.00
N LYS A 235 -10.48 -3.55 1.09
CA LYS A 235 -9.54 -2.46 0.75
C LYS A 235 -8.24 -2.64 1.54
N SER A 236 -7.11 -2.33 0.93
CA SER A 236 -5.84 -2.35 1.68
C SER A 236 -5.86 -1.29 2.79
N PRO A 237 -5.03 -1.42 3.83
CA PRO A 237 -4.97 -0.43 4.92
C PRO A 237 -4.75 1.02 4.44
N GLN A 238 -4.05 1.23 3.31
CA GLN A 238 -3.91 2.55 2.68
C GLN A 238 -5.25 3.08 2.20
N ALA A 239 -5.96 2.30 1.38
CA ALA A 239 -7.21 2.69 0.75
C ALA A 239 -8.34 2.84 1.77
N LEU A 240 -8.38 1.94 2.76
CA LEU A 240 -9.33 2.01 3.87
C LEU A 240 -9.10 3.26 4.73
N MET A 241 -7.84 3.59 5.06
CA MET A 241 -7.50 4.82 5.78
C MET A 241 -7.90 6.07 4.99
N GLY A 242 -7.62 6.10 3.69
CA GLY A 242 -8.03 7.21 2.82
C GLY A 242 -9.54 7.41 2.77
N THR A 243 -10.30 6.32 2.60
CA THR A 243 -11.77 6.35 2.65
C THR A 243 -12.25 6.86 4.01
N LEU A 244 -11.70 6.35 5.13
CA LEU A 244 -12.05 6.72 6.50
C LEU A 244 -11.84 8.20 6.77
N LEU A 245 -10.65 8.73 6.44
CA LEU A 245 -10.31 10.14 6.65
C LEU A 245 -11.22 11.05 5.82
N LYS A 246 -11.37 10.80 4.52
CA LYS A 246 -12.14 11.68 3.62
C LYS A 246 -13.62 11.69 3.95
N THR A 247 -14.24 10.51 4.10
CA THR A 247 -15.67 10.40 4.42
C THR A 247 -16.00 11.04 5.77
N THR A 248 -15.20 10.77 6.81
CA THR A 248 -15.46 11.27 8.17
C THR A 248 -15.23 12.77 8.26
N LEU A 249 -14.08 13.28 7.78
CA LEU A 249 -13.79 14.71 7.82
C LEU A 249 -14.78 15.50 6.96
N SER A 250 -15.17 14.98 5.80
CA SER A 250 -16.14 15.66 4.94
C SER A 250 -17.50 15.80 5.62
N ARG A 251 -18.00 14.72 6.21
CA ARG A 251 -19.30 14.70 6.88
C ARG A 251 -19.31 15.49 8.19
N VAL A 252 -18.26 15.41 9.01
CA VAL A 252 -18.23 16.01 10.36
C VAL A 252 -17.82 17.48 10.32
N LEU A 253 -16.93 17.90 9.40
CA LEU A 253 -16.50 19.30 9.27
C LEU A 253 -17.22 20.08 8.15
N GLY A 254 -18.01 19.41 7.31
CA GLY A 254 -18.65 20.03 6.14
C GLY A 254 -17.68 20.40 5.02
N VAL A 255 -16.48 19.83 5.00
CA VAL A 255 -15.46 20.08 3.98
C VAL A 255 -15.73 19.21 2.75
N PRO A 256 -15.77 19.75 1.52
CA PRO A 256 -15.86 18.94 0.30
C PRO A 256 -14.74 17.88 0.20
N PRO A 257 -15.01 16.62 -0.23
CA PRO A 257 -13.99 15.56 -0.26
C PRO A 257 -12.74 15.88 -1.11
N ASP A 258 -12.90 16.65 -2.18
CA ASP A 258 -11.83 17.14 -3.06
C ASP A 258 -10.90 18.16 -2.39
N ARG A 259 -11.39 18.82 -1.33
CA ARG A 259 -10.64 19.74 -0.48
C ARG A 259 -9.98 19.06 0.72
N ILE A 260 -10.15 17.74 0.90
CA ILE A 260 -9.39 16.95 1.88
C ILE A 260 -8.27 16.24 1.12
N TRP A 261 -7.03 16.65 1.38
CA TRP A 261 -5.85 16.14 0.66
C TRP A 261 -5.07 15.18 1.55
N HIS A 262 -5.03 13.92 1.14
CA HIS A 262 -4.48 12.80 1.87
C HIS A 262 -3.15 12.31 1.25
N LEU A 263 -2.08 12.46 2.03
CA LEU A 263 -0.77 11.84 1.77
C LEU A 263 -0.68 10.46 2.43
N ALA A 264 -0.24 9.44 1.71
CA ALA A 264 0.16 8.18 2.31
C ALA A 264 1.68 7.96 2.19
N VAL A 265 2.33 7.60 3.29
CA VAL A 265 3.76 7.31 3.36
C VAL A 265 3.99 5.82 3.53
N MET A 266 4.56 5.19 2.49
CA MET A 266 4.46 3.74 2.26
C MET A 266 5.79 3.08 1.88
N PRO A 267 5.97 1.77 2.12
CA PRO A 267 7.24 1.08 1.88
C PRO A 267 7.41 0.61 0.42
N CYS A 268 6.58 1.07 -0.52
CA CYS A 268 6.40 0.43 -1.82
C CYS A 268 5.95 1.40 -2.91
N PHE A 269 6.57 1.33 -4.10
CA PHE A 269 6.14 2.11 -5.27
C PHE A 269 4.77 1.67 -5.81
N ASP A 270 4.42 0.39 -5.71
CA ASP A 270 3.13 -0.12 -6.22
C ASP A 270 1.94 0.46 -5.43
N LYS A 271 2.17 1.01 -4.23
CA LYS A 271 1.14 1.77 -3.49
C LYS A 271 0.78 3.10 -4.19
N LYS A 272 1.69 3.70 -4.96
CA LYS A 272 1.39 4.83 -5.86
C LYS A 272 0.44 4.40 -6.98
N LEU A 273 0.67 3.22 -7.57
CA LEU A 273 -0.26 2.65 -8.56
C LEU A 273 -1.63 2.33 -7.95
N GLU A 274 -1.67 1.82 -6.72
CA GLU A 274 -2.92 1.58 -6.00
C GLU A 274 -3.75 2.86 -5.82
N ALA A 275 -3.13 3.96 -5.40
CA ALA A 275 -3.81 5.26 -5.24
C ALA A 275 -4.31 5.87 -6.56
N SER A 276 -3.85 5.38 -7.71
CA SER A 276 -4.29 5.80 -9.06
C SER A 276 -5.40 4.92 -9.65
N ARG A 277 -5.98 4.00 -8.86
CA ARG A 277 -7.06 3.10 -9.32
C ARG A 277 -8.41 3.80 -9.28
N GLU A 278 -9.18 3.67 -10.36
CA GLU A 278 -10.49 4.33 -10.52
C GLU A 278 -11.52 3.85 -9.48
N GLU A 279 -11.45 2.59 -9.09
CA GLU A 279 -12.27 1.96 -8.05
C GLU A 279 -11.92 2.39 -6.61
N LEU A 280 -10.86 3.19 -6.43
CA LEU A 280 -10.46 3.81 -5.15
C LEU A 280 -10.67 5.33 -5.23
N THR A 281 -11.87 5.71 -5.66
CA THR A 281 -12.34 7.09 -5.75
C THR A 281 -13.75 7.26 -5.19
N ASP A 282 -14.06 8.45 -4.70
CA ASP A 282 -15.34 8.91 -4.15
C ASP A 282 -16.55 8.60 -5.03
N ALA A 283 -16.41 8.64 -6.36
CA ALA A 283 -17.49 8.28 -7.28
C ALA A 283 -18.06 6.86 -7.04
N VAL A 284 -17.26 5.97 -6.43
CA VAL A 284 -17.61 4.59 -6.06
C VAL A 284 -18.39 4.54 -4.74
N TRP A 285 -17.95 5.25 -3.71
CA TRP A 285 -18.57 5.18 -2.37
C TRP A 285 -19.61 6.28 -2.09
N GLY A 286 -19.42 7.49 -2.62
CA GLY A 286 -20.38 8.61 -2.57
C GLY A 286 -21.64 8.38 -3.42
N GLY A 287 -21.60 7.45 -4.38
CA GLY A 287 -22.79 6.90 -5.02
C GLY A 287 -23.34 7.64 -6.23
N GLU A 288 -22.69 8.68 -6.73
CA GLU A 288 -23.09 9.35 -8.00
C GLU A 288 -22.79 8.52 -9.26
N GLY A 289 -21.90 7.53 -9.19
CA GLY A 289 -21.79 6.44 -10.18
C GLY A 289 -21.42 6.81 -11.62
N LYS A 290 -21.16 8.09 -11.91
CA LYS A 290 -20.72 8.56 -13.23
C LYS A 290 -19.25 8.22 -13.44
N PRO A 291 -18.86 7.59 -14.57
CA PRO A 291 -17.45 7.36 -14.87
C PRO A 291 -16.75 8.70 -15.21
N GLY A 292 -15.89 9.17 -14.31
CA GLY A 292 -15.05 10.36 -14.49
C GLY A 292 -15.16 11.38 -13.35
N ARG A 293 -14.06 12.13 -13.11
CA ARG A 293 -13.91 13.22 -12.12
C ARG A 293 -14.37 12.89 -10.69
N GLY A 294 -14.06 11.68 -10.21
CA GLY A 294 -14.15 11.32 -8.79
C GLY A 294 -12.92 11.76 -8.00
N VAL A 295 -13.09 12.00 -6.69
CA VAL A 295 -11.98 12.33 -5.77
C VAL A 295 -11.24 11.06 -5.39
N ARG A 296 -9.90 11.02 -5.44
CA ARG A 296 -9.13 9.82 -5.04
C ARG A 296 -9.21 9.60 -3.53
N ASP A 297 -9.25 8.34 -3.09
CA ASP A 297 -9.16 7.97 -1.66
C ASP A 297 -7.80 8.42 -1.06
N VAL A 298 -6.76 8.47 -1.90
CA VAL A 298 -5.41 8.94 -1.57
C VAL A 298 -4.89 9.82 -2.70
N ASP A 299 -4.54 11.07 -2.39
CA ASP A 299 -4.18 12.07 -3.41
C ASP A 299 -2.71 12.03 -3.78
N CYS A 300 -1.83 11.65 -2.85
CA CYS A 300 -0.43 11.40 -3.14
C CYS A 300 0.10 10.26 -2.27
N VAL A 301 0.95 9.43 -2.86
CA VAL A 301 1.71 8.41 -2.14
C VAL A 301 3.19 8.69 -2.33
N ILE A 302 3.93 8.80 -1.22
CA ILE A 302 5.39 8.88 -1.24
C ILE A 302 6.00 7.66 -0.54
N THR A 303 7.19 7.30 -0.97
CA THR A 303 7.94 6.18 -0.38
C THR A 303 8.72 6.59 0.86
N THR A 304 9.22 5.60 1.61
CA THR A 304 10.10 5.82 2.76
C THR A 304 11.36 6.62 2.40
N LYS A 305 11.97 6.36 1.22
CA LYS A 305 13.11 7.16 0.74
C LYS A 305 12.73 8.63 0.50
N GLU A 306 11.54 8.86 -0.03
CA GLU A 306 11.05 10.21 -0.37
C GLU A 306 10.77 11.09 0.87
N ILE A 307 10.64 10.53 2.07
CA ILE A 307 10.61 11.33 3.32
C ILE A 307 11.94 12.07 3.53
N LEU A 308 13.06 11.42 3.23
CA LEU A 308 14.38 12.03 3.35
C LEU A 308 14.57 13.12 2.28
N MET A 309 14.15 12.85 1.03
CA MET A 309 14.15 13.83 -0.06
C MET A 309 13.25 15.04 0.25
N LEU A 310 12.10 14.82 0.90
CA LEU A 310 11.16 15.87 1.30
C LEU A 310 11.75 16.78 2.39
N ALA A 311 12.51 16.21 3.33
CA ALA A 311 13.24 16.96 4.34
C ALA A 311 14.42 17.76 3.73
N GLU A 312 15.23 17.10 2.90
CA GLU A 312 16.34 17.71 2.15
C GLU A 312 15.89 18.89 1.27
N SER A 313 14.77 18.73 0.55
CA SER A 313 14.16 19.78 -0.28
C SER A 313 13.74 21.04 0.51
N ARG A 314 13.61 20.94 1.84
CA ARG A 314 13.35 22.08 2.74
C ARG A 314 14.53 22.39 3.66
N ALA A 315 15.73 21.89 3.34
CA ALA A 315 16.97 22.02 4.11
C ALA A 315 16.87 21.55 5.57
N ILE A 316 16.05 20.53 5.83
CA ILE A 316 15.84 19.91 7.15
C ILE A 316 16.68 18.63 7.23
N ASP A 317 17.63 18.55 8.17
CA ASP A 317 18.24 17.26 8.53
C ASP A 317 17.24 16.43 9.33
N PHE A 318 16.60 15.46 8.66
CA PHE A 318 15.66 14.52 9.27
C PHE A 318 16.26 13.78 10.48
N PHE A 319 17.55 13.44 10.47
CA PHE A 319 18.18 12.67 11.55
C PHE A 319 18.43 13.50 12.81
N SER A 320 18.41 14.84 12.70
CA SER A 320 18.47 15.77 13.84
C SER A 320 17.11 16.01 14.52
N MET A 321 16.01 15.54 13.93
CA MET A 321 14.65 15.82 14.41
C MET A 321 14.36 15.18 15.77
N SER A 322 13.42 15.79 16.50
CA SER A 322 13.10 15.35 17.86
C SER A 322 12.50 13.95 17.89
N LYS A 323 13.13 13.06 18.68
CA LYS A 323 12.68 11.70 19.02
C LYS A 323 11.70 11.67 20.19
N SER A 324 11.02 12.79 20.47
CA SER A 324 10.03 12.91 21.54
C SER A 324 8.64 13.17 20.95
N ALA A 325 7.61 12.68 21.64
CA ALA A 325 6.23 12.93 21.27
C ALA A 325 6.00 14.44 21.02
N PRO A 326 5.40 14.82 19.88
CA PRO A 326 5.10 16.21 19.60
C PRO A 326 4.07 16.74 20.59
N LYS A 327 4.17 18.03 20.91
CA LYS A 327 3.49 18.60 22.08
C LYS A 327 1.97 18.71 21.90
N GLN A 328 1.50 18.92 20.67
CA GLN A 328 0.08 19.13 20.35
C GLN A 328 -0.21 18.66 18.91
N GLN A 329 -1.18 17.75 18.75
CA GLN A 329 -2.04 17.67 17.55
C GLN A 329 -3.44 18.13 17.96
N PRO A 330 -4.23 18.75 17.06
CA PRO A 330 -5.65 18.99 17.31
C PRO A 330 -6.39 17.66 17.47
N ALA A 331 -7.42 17.62 18.32
CA ALA A 331 -8.28 16.45 18.42
C ALA A 331 -9.01 16.21 17.09
N PHE A 332 -9.11 14.95 16.66
CA PHE A 332 -9.93 14.58 15.51
C PHE A 332 -11.41 14.85 15.81
N PRO A 333 -12.23 15.27 14.83
CA PRO A 333 -13.52 15.91 15.14
C PRO A 333 -14.58 14.98 15.75
N ASP A 334 -14.51 13.68 15.46
CA ASP A 334 -15.35 12.64 16.03
C ASP A 334 -14.61 11.90 17.17
N SER A 335 -15.25 11.76 18.34
CA SER A 335 -14.63 11.21 19.55
C SER A 335 -14.42 9.68 19.56
N ILE A 336 -15.15 8.93 18.73
CA ILE A 336 -14.97 7.48 18.57
C ILE A 336 -13.83 7.24 17.57
N ILE A 337 -13.85 7.93 16.43
CA ILE A 337 -12.79 7.86 15.43
C ILE A 337 -11.47 8.45 15.96
N GLN A 338 -11.49 9.49 16.81
CA GLN A 338 -10.31 9.97 17.54
C GLN A 338 -9.64 8.86 18.36
N ARG A 339 -10.42 8.12 19.15
CA ARG A 339 -9.90 7.01 19.99
C ARG A 339 -9.40 5.83 19.16
N PHE A 340 -9.98 5.62 17.98
CA PHE A 340 -9.52 4.60 17.04
C PHE A 340 -8.23 5.00 16.31
N LEU A 341 -8.12 6.23 15.82
CA LEU A 341 -6.95 6.73 15.08
C LEU A 341 -5.75 7.03 16.00
N PHE A 342 -6.01 7.46 17.24
CA PHE A 342 -5.01 7.85 18.24
C PHE A 342 -5.20 7.07 19.55
N PRO A 343 -4.97 5.73 19.54
CA PRO A 343 -5.09 4.93 20.74
C PRO A 343 -4.01 5.30 21.77
N THR A 344 -4.38 5.26 23.06
CA THR A 344 -3.48 5.60 24.18
C THR A 344 -2.29 4.64 24.31
N GLN A 345 -2.46 3.38 23.89
CA GLN A 345 -1.40 2.38 23.77
C GLN A 345 -1.38 1.81 22.36
N ARG A 346 -0.20 1.81 21.72
CA ARG A 346 0.00 1.11 20.45
C ARG A 346 0.10 -0.39 20.72
N ARG A 347 -0.68 -1.19 19.98
CA ARG A 347 -0.63 -2.65 20.09
C ARG A 347 0.58 -3.21 19.35
N LYS A 348 1.38 -4.04 20.02
CA LYS A 348 2.47 -4.80 19.40
C LYS A 348 1.90 -5.89 18.50
N GLN A 349 2.33 -5.92 17.23
CA GLN A 349 2.17 -7.14 16.43
C GLN A 349 3.14 -8.20 16.96
N PRO A 350 2.69 -9.45 17.21
CA PRO A 350 3.57 -10.50 17.67
C PRO A 350 4.49 -10.95 16.52
N ARG A 351 5.71 -11.39 16.84
CA ARG A 351 6.72 -11.73 15.82
C ARG A 351 6.30 -12.87 14.89
N ASP A 352 5.40 -13.77 15.33
CA ASP A 352 4.82 -14.83 14.50
C ASP A 352 3.77 -14.34 13.49
N ALA A 353 3.30 -13.09 13.59
CA ALA A 353 2.53 -12.42 12.54
C ALA A 353 3.40 -11.92 11.38
N GLY A 354 4.71 -11.72 11.61
CA GLY A 354 5.64 -11.16 10.64
C GLY A 354 5.39 -9.69 10.31
N THR A 355 6.12 -9.18 9.31
CA THR A 355 6.17 -7.74 8.97
C THR A 355 5.28 -7.36 7.78
N SER A 356 4.44 -8.29 7.31
CA SER A 356 3.52 -8.14 6.17
C SER A 356 2.16 -7.53 6.52
N GLY A 357 1.91 -7.26 7.82
CA GLY A 357 0.64 -6.77 8.33
C GLY A 357 -0.19 -7.81 9.09
N GLY A 358 0.11 -9.11 8.96
CA GLY A 358 -0.40 -10.15 9.87
C GLY A 358 -1.81 -10.70 9.59
N ASN A 359 -2.38 -10.49 8.39
CA ASN A 359 -3.71 -11.00 8.02
C ASN A 359 -3.83 -12.51 8.27
N LEU A 360 -2.90 -13.31 7.75
CA LEU A 360 -2.90 -14.77 7.92
C LEU A 360 -2.85 -15.18 9.39
N HIS A 361 -2.01 -14.51 10.19
CA HIS A 361 -1.88 -14.79 11.61
C HIS A 361 -3.18 -14.50 12.35
N PHE A 362 -3.81 -13.35 12.11
CA PHE A 362 -5.09 -13.00 12.74
C PHE A 362 -6.17 -14.02 12.41
N ILE A 363 -6.34 -14.37 11.13
CA ILE A 363 -7.32 -15.37 10.68
C ILE A 363 -7.08 -16.73 11.35
N LEU A 364 -5.82 -17.19 11.45
CA LEU A 364 -5.48 -18.43 12.14
C LEU A 364 -5.82 -18.39 13.64
N ARG A 365 -5.69 -17.24 14.30
CA ARG A 365 -6.00 -17.05 15.73
C ARG A 365 -7.50 -16.93 15.99
N ASP A 366 -8.25 -16.25 15.13
CA ASP A 366 -9.71 -16.17 15.17
C ASP A 366 -10.35 -17.56 14.93
N VAL A 367 -9.85 -18.31 13.96
CA VAL A 367 -10.24 -19.73 13.78
C VAL A 367 -9.87 -20.58 15.00
N GLN A 368 -8.73 -20.32 15.64
CA GLN A 368 -8.30 -21.04 16.84
C GLN A 368 -9.21 -20.74 18.06
N SER A 369 -9.64 -19.49 18.29
CA SER A 369 -10.52 -19.14 19.40
C SER A 369 -11.89 -19.82 19.29
N ARG A 370 -12.43 -19.86 18.07
CA ARG A 370 -13.69 -20.57 17.70
C ARG A 370 -13.59 -22.09 17.80
N HIS A 371 -12.40 -22.66 17.96
CA HIS A 371 -12.16 -24.09 18.07
C HIS A 371 -11.29 -24.42 19.31
N PRO A 372 -11.86 -24.37 20.53
CA PRO A 372 -11.13 -24.62 21.77
C PRO A 372 -10.36 -25.95 21.78
N GLY A 373 -9.13 -25.92 22.31
CA GLY A 373 -8.22 -27.06 22.32
C GLY A 373 -7.55 -27.37 20.97
N SER A 374 -7.86 -26.64 19.89
CA SER A 374 -7.14 -26.77 18.62
C SER A 374 -5.74 -26.14 18.67
N ARG A 375 -4.84 -26.66 17.84
CA ARG A 375 -3.46 -26.16 17.69
C ARG A 375 -3.21 -25.70 16.25
N ILE A 376 -2.45 -24.61 16.10
CA ILE A 376 -1.91 -24.20 14.80
C ILE A 376 -0.66 -25.04 14.52
N GLN A 377 -0.71 -25.88 13.48
CA GLN A 377 0.45 -26.58 12.93
C GLN A 377 1.04 -25.77 11.78
N MET A 378 2.35 -25.55 11.82
CA MET A 378 3.12 -24.95 10.73
C MET A 378 3.94 -26.03 10.02
N THR A 379 3.95 -25.98 8.69
CA THR A 379 4.79 -26.82 7.83
C THR A 379 5.57 -25.92 6.88
N ARG A 380 6.89 -25.90 7.00
CA ARG A 380 7.75 -25.11 6.10
C ARG A 380 7.72 -25.71 4.70
N GLY A 381 7.59 -24.85 3.69
CA GLY A 381 7.66 -25.21 2.28
C GLY A 381 9.10 -25.35 1.79
N ARG A 382 9.32 -25.14 0.49
CA ARG A 382 10.63 -25.29 -0.16
C ARG A 382 11.65 -24.20 0.21
N ASN A 383 11.20 -23.02 0.63
CA ASN A 383 12.02 -21.93 1.13
C ASN A 383 11.29 -21.19 2.27
N ALA A 384 11.95 -20.24 2.94
CA ALA A 384 11.40 -19.52 4.10
C ALA A 384 10.14 -18.69 3.78
N ASP A 385 10.00 -18.27 2.52
CA ASP A 385 8.87 -17.49 2.01
C ASP A 385 7.61 -18.31 1.68
N VAL A 386 7.68 -19.65 1.75
CA VAL A 386 6.51 -20.54 1.67
C VAL A 386 6.31 -21.28 2.98
N ILE A 387 5.17 -21.06 3.63
CA ILE A 387 4.78 -21.79 4.84
C ILE A 387 3.31 -22.19 4.72
N GLU A 388 3.00 -23.44 5.01
CA GLU A 388 1.64 -23.97 5.09
C GLU A 388 1.20 -24.06 6.56
N PHE A 389 -0.07 -23.77 6.82
CA PHE A 389 -0.67 -23.71 8.15
C PHE A 389 -1.94 -24.56 8.19
N ALA A 390 -2.14 -25.29 9.27
CA ALA A 390 -3.40 -25.98 9.55
C ALA A 390 -3.82 -25.76 11.00
N VAL A 391 -5.08 -25.41 11.23
CA VAL A 391 -5.68 -25.45 12.57
C VAL A 391 -6.24 -26.86 12.76
N ILE A 392 -5.78 -27.56 13.79
CA ILE A 392 -6.04 -29.00 14.00
C ILE A 392 -6.67 -29.20 15.37
N LYS A 393 -7.86 -29.82 15.40
CA LYS A 393 -8.58 -30.23 16.62
C LYS A 393 -7.79 -31.30 17.41
N PRO A 394 -8.10 -31.51 18.71
CA PRO A 394 -7.57 -32.64 19.48
C PRO A 394 -7.79 -34.02 18.82
N SER A 395 -8.83 -34.17 18.00
CA SER A 395 -9.12 -35.39 17.21
C SER A 395 -8.15 -35.67 16.06
N GLY A 396 -7.24 -34.74 15.75
CA GLY A 396 -6.36 -34.81 14.57
C GLY A 396 -7.00 -34.29 13.27
N GLU A 397 -8.27 -33.89 13.29
CA GLU A 397 -8.96 -33.28 12.16
C GLU A 397 -8.48 -31.84 11.91
N ALA A 398 -8.08 -31.53 10.67
CA ALA A 398 -7.77 -30.17 10.24
C ALA A 398 -9.06 -29.42 9.87
N VAL A 399 -9.43 -28.41 10.66
CA VAL A 399 -10.65 -27.59 10.45
C VAL A 399 -10.45 -26.44 9.48
N PHE A 400 -9.21 -25.96 9.38
CA PHE A 400 -8.84 -24.84 8.52
C PHE A 400 -7.43 -25.06 8.01
N LYS A 401 -7.21 -24.74 6.74
CA LYS A 401 -5.92 -24.82 6.07
C LYS A 401 -5.67 -23.50 5.36
N ALA A 402 -4.47 -22.96 5.53
CA ALA A 402 -4.05 -21.73 4.87
C ALA A 402 -2.56 -21.79 4.52
N ALA A 403 -2.07 -20.83 3.75
CA ALA A 403 -0.65 -20.76 3.42
C ALA A 403 -0.16 -19.33 3.26
N ARG A 404 1.16 -19.18 3.23
CA ARG A 404 1.91 -17.94 2.97
C ARG A 404 2.80 -18.17 1.76
N TYR A 405 2.77 -17.26 0.79
CA TYR A 405 3.55 -17.31 -0.45
C TYR A 405 4.12 -15.91 -0.75
N TYR A 406 5.37 -15.66 -0.33
CA TYR A 406 6.07 -14.40 -0.59
C TYR A 406 7.07 -14.53 -1.74
N GLY A 407 7.30 -13.44 -2.47
CA GLY A 407 8.22 -13.38 -3.60
C GLY A 407 7.63 -13.94 -4.91
N PHE A 408 7.86 -13.24 -6.03
CA PHE A 408 7.26 -13.59 -7.34
C PHE A 408 7.51 -15.03 -7.80
N ARG A 409 8.68 -15.62 -7.50
CA ARG A 409 8.99 -17.02 -7.84
C ARG A 409 8.02 -18.00 -7.18
N ASN A 410 7.58 -17.72 -5.95
CA ASN A 410 6.58 -18.51 -5.23
C ASN A 410 5.16 -18.21 -5.71
N ILE A 411 4.85 -16.95 -6.02
CA ILE A 411 3.57 -16.54 -6.62
C ILE A 411 3.32 -17.26 -7.96
N GLN A 412 4.33 -17.33 -8.83
CA GLN A 412 4.27 -18.09 -10.09
C GLN A 412 4.02 -19.59 -9.87
N ASN A 413 4.40 -20.16 -8.72
CA ASN A 413 4.06 -21.53 -8.35
C ASN A 413 2.59 -21.66 -7.91
N LEU A 414 2.10 -20.73 -7.08
CA LEU A 414 0.72 -20.67 -6.61
C LEU A 414 -0.27 -20.53 -7.78
N VAL A 415 -0.05 -19.54 -8.65
CA VAL A 415 -0.98 -19.21 -9.74
C VAL A 415 -1.06 -20.30 -10.81
N ARG A 416 0.03 -21.06 -11.02
CA ARG A 416 0.01 -22.25 -11.89
C ARG A 416 -0.86 -23.38 -11.34
N LYS A 417 -0.98 -23.51 -10.00
CA LYS A 417 -1.88 -24.49 -9.35
C LYS A 417 -3.35 -24.07 -9.42
N LEU A 418 -3.64 -22.77 -9.41
CA LEU A 418 -5.00 -22.22 -9.53
C LEU A 418 -5.59 -22.25 -10.95
N LYS A 419 -4.78 -22.60 -11.95
CA LYS A 419 -5.19 -22.53 -13.36
C LYS A 419 -6.31 -23.52 -13.68
N PRO A 420 -7.47 -23.07 -14.21
CA PRO A 420 -8.55 -23.96 -14.59
C PRO A 420 -8.11 -25.05 -15.58
N ALA A 421 -8.67 -26.25 -15.43
CA ALA A 421 -8.42 -27.35 -16.35
C ALA A 421 -8.89 -26.98 -17.76
N ARG A 422 -7.99 -27.04 -18.75
CA ARG A 422 -8.35 -26.76 -20.16
C ARG A 422 -9.41 -27.77 -20.63
N PRO A 423 -10.56 -27.32 -21.17
CA PRO A 423 -11.50 -28.23 -21.83
C PRO A 423 -10.86 -28.88 -23.05
N SER A 424 -11.22 -30.13 -23.34
CA SER A 424 -10.71 -30.85 -24.52
C SER A 424 -11.16 -30.11 -25.79
N ARG A 425 -10.22 -29.81 -26.68
CA ARG A 425 -10.49 -29.13 -27.97
C ARG A 425 -11.09 -30.03 -29.04
N MET A 426 -11.27 -31.34 -28.77
CA MET A 426 -11.88 -32.26 -29.72
C MET A 426 -13.33 -32.60 -29.34
N PRO A 427 -14.32 -32.29 -30.19
CA PRO A 427 -15.67 -32.86 -30.08
C PRO A 427 -15.59 -34.40 -30.11
N GLY A 428 -16.06 -35.06 -29.05
CA GLY A 428 -16.01 -36.53 -28.92
C GLY A 428 -14.61 -37.14 -28.67
N GLY A 429 -13.54 -36.35 -28.69
CA GLY A 429 -12.17 -36.84 -28.55
C GLY A 429 -11.71 -36.95 -27.09
N LYS A 430 -11.49 -38.18 -26.62
CA LYS A 430 -10.71 -38.42 -25.38
C LYS A 430 -9.31 -37.78 -25.53
N PRO A 431 -8.76 -37.13 -24.49
CA PRO A 431 -7.48 -36.44 -24.59
C PRO A 431 -6.32 -37.41 -24.77
N ILE A 432 -5.88 -37.60 -26.01
CA ILE A 432 -4.65 -38.31 -26.36
C ILE A 432 -3.45 -37.43 -25.95
N GLY A 433 -2.51 -38.00 -25.19
CA GLY A 433 -1.33 -37.28 -24.69
C GLY A 433 -1.45 -36.72 -23.26
N GLY A 434 -2.53 -37.00 -22.54
CA GLY A 434 -2.59 -36.71 -21.11
C GLY A 434 -1.57 -37.56 -20.33
N ALA A 435 -0.54 -36.92 -19.78
CA ALA A 435 0.33 -37.56 -18.78
C ALA A 435 -0.53 -38.20 -17.68
N ARG A 436 -0.21 -39.44 -17.29
CA ARG A 436 -1.00 -40.25 -16.35
C ARG A 436 -1.33 -39.44 -15.08
N LYS A 437 -2.55 -38.91 -15.00
CA LYS A 437 -3.10 -38.46 -13.72
C LYS A 437 -3.29 -39.70 -12.84
N PRO A 438 -2.72 -39.77 -11.63
CA PRO A 438 -3.20 -40.73 -10.65
C PRO A 438 -4.70 -40.44 -10.39
N ALA A 439 -5.48 -41.49 -10.18
CA ALA A 439 -6.91 -41.36 -9.91
C ALA A 439 -7.12 -40.68 -8.54
N GLY A 440 -7.37 -39.38 -8.56
CA GLY A 440 -7.59 -38.54 -7.40
C GLY A 440 -8.40 -37.30 -7.80
N LYS A 441 -8.99 -36.64 -6.80
CA LYS A 441 -9.79 -35.42 -6.96
C LYS A 441 -9.05 -34.36 -7.81
N PRO A 442 -9.78 -33.45 -8.50
CA PRO A 442 -9.13 -32.31 -9.15
C PRO A 442 -8.24 -31.60 -8.14
N ALA A 443 -6.97 -31.40 -8.50
CA ALA A 443 -5.94 -30.84 -7.62
C ALA A 443 -6.09 -29.32 -7.46
N GLY A 444 -7.26 -28.90 -6.95
CA GLY A 444 -7.41 -27.59 -6.33
C GLY A 444 -6.56 -27.52 -5.07
N LEU A 445 -6.13 -26.31 -4.72
CA LEU A 445 -5.49 -26.07 -3.43
C LEU A 445 -6.53 -26.22 -2.33
N GLU A 446 -6.36 -27.18 -1.42
CA GLU A 446 -7.17 -27.33 -0.21
C GLU A 446 -6.79 -26.26 0.84
N TYR A 447 -6.88 -24.98 0.49
CA TYR A 447 -6.74 -23.87 1.43
C TYR A 447 -8.01 -23.03 1.42
N ALA A 448 -8.39 -22.50 2.59
CA ALA A 448 -9.44 -21.50 2.71
C ALA A 448 -8.88 -20.09 2.39
N TYR A 449 -7.65 -19.82 2.83
CA TYR A 449 -6.97 -18.53 2.63
C TYR A 449 -5.49 -18.71 2.26
N VAL A 450 -4.95 -17.82 1.44
CA VAL A 450 -3.50 -17.75 1.15
C VAL A 450 -3.03 -16.30 1.20
N GLU A 451 -2.01 -16.04 2.02
CA GLU A 451 -1.36 -14.74 2.09
C GLU A 451 -0.27 -14.60 1.04
N VAL A 452 -0.38 -13.54 0.22
CA VAL A 452 0.46 -13.33 -0.95
C VAL A 452 1.11 -11.96 -0.87
N MET A 453 2.45 -11.93 -0.95
CA MET A 453 3.24 -10.69 -0.96
C MET A 453 4.27 -10.74 -2.09
N ALA A 454 4.32 -9.69 -2.92
CA ALA A 454 5.25 -9.59 -4.04
C ALA A 454 6.73 -9.61 -3.62
N CYS A 455 7.03 -9.04 -2.44
CA CYS A 455 8.39 -8.90 -1.90
C CYS A 455 8.75 -10.11 -1.00
N PRO A 456 9.92 -10.75 -1.17
CA PRO A 456 10.46 -11.71 -0.19
C PRO A 456 10.62 -11.06 1.19
N GLY A 457 10.28 -11.79 2.26
CA GLY A 457 10.25 -11.26 3.63
C GLY A 457 9.04 -10.35 3.95
N GLY A 458 8.30 -9.86 2.95
CA GLY A 458 7.14 -8.98 3.14
C GLY A 458 7.45 -7.49 3.00
N CYS A 459 6.67 -6.64 3.66
CA CYS A 459 6.65 -5.20 3.36
C CYS A 459 7.85 -4.41 3.91
N THR A 460 8.57 -4.91 4.92
CA THR A 460 9.81 -4.28 5.42
C THR A 460 10.94 -4.27 4.38
N ASN A 461 10.93 -5.24 3.45
CA ASN A 461 11.82 -5.28 2.29
C ASN A 461 11.20 -4.68 1.01
N GLY A 462 10.11 -3.91 1.13
CA GLY A 462 9.44 -3.28 -0.01
C GLY A 462 10.37 -2.43 -0.88
N GLY A 463 10.01 -2.24 -2.16
CA GLY A 463 10.86 -1.52 -3.13
C GLY A 463 11.11 -0.05 -2.75
N GLY A 464 10.14 0.60 -2.08
CA GLY A 464 10.24 2.00 -1.64
C GLY A 464 10.93 2.20 -0.29
N GLN A 465 11.44 1.13 0.33
CA GLN A 465 12.20 1.18 1.58
C GLN A 465 13.63 1.65 1.31
N ILE A 466 14.25 2.28 2.32
CA ILE A 466 15.67 2.62 2.26
C ILE A 466 16.48 1.32 2.14
N LYS A 467 17.43 1.28 1.21
CA LYS A 467 18.33 0.17 0.93
C LYS A 467 19.73 0.49 1.46
N ILE A 468 20.51 -0.55 1.72
CA ILE A 468 21.86 -0.41 2.30
C ILE A 468 22.85 0.31 1.36
N ASP A 469 22.59 0.26 0.05
CA ASP A 469 23.34 0.92 -1.01
C ASP A 469 22.81 2.32 -1.36
N ASP A 470 21.75 2.82 -0.70
CA ASP A 470 21.36 4.22 -0.81
C ASP A 470 22.45 5.12 -0.21
N GLN A 471 22.74 6.23 -0.89
CA GLN A 471 23.79 7.18 -0.50
C GLN A 471 23.70 7.60 0.97
N VAL A 472 22.49 7.86 1.46
CA VAL A 472 22.23 8.24 2.87
C VAL A 472 22.62 7.16 3.89
N ILE A 473 22.63 5.88 3.52
CA ILE A 473 23.14 4.79 4.37
C ILE A 473 24.64 4.59 4.15
N ALA A 474 25.11 4.66 2.90
CA ALA A 474 26.52 4.55 2.55
C ALA A 474 27.39 5.58 3.29
N ASP A 475 26.96 6.85 3.30
CA ASP A 475 27.64 7.96 4.00
C ASP A 475 27.62 7.76 5.52
N ARG A 476 26.48 7.32 6.09
CA ARG A 476 26.31 7.15 7.55
C ARG A 476 27.01 5.91 8.10
N LYS A 477 27.12 4.84 7.32
CA LYS A 477 27.79 3.58 7.69
C LYS A 477 29.23 3.46 7.14
N ALA A 478 29.70 4.46 6.40
CA ALA A 478 31.05 4.56 5.82
C ALA A 478 31.46 3.33 4.97
N PHE A 479 30.55 2.82 4.15
CA PHE A 479 30.85 1.70 3.25
C PHE A 479 31.78 2.15 2.12
N VAL A 480 32.94 1.49 2.01
CA VAL A 480 33.96 1.77 0.96
C VAL A 480 33.66 1.01 -0.35
N GLU A 481 32.91 -0.09 -0.27
CA GLU A 481 32.53 -0.94 -1.40
C GLU A 481 31.01 -1.17 -1.44
N LYS A 482 30.49 -1.66 -2.58
CA LYS A 482 29.06 -1.96 -2.73
C LYS A 482 28.65 -3.11 -1.80
N PRO A 483 27.59 -2.96 -0.96
CA PRO A 483 27.16 -4.00 -0.03
C PRO A 483 26.80 -5.32 -0.73
N GLY A 484 27.33 -6.43 -0.23
CA GLY A 484 27.03 -7.77 -0.69
C GLY A 484 25.68 -8.31 -0.19
N LEU A 485 25.42 -9.58 -0.48
CA LEU A 485 24.15 -10.23 -0.14
C LEU A 485 23.93 -10.41 1.37
N ASP A 486 25.00 -10.58 2.15
CA ASP A 486 24.87 -10.81 3.59
C ASP A 486 24.70 -9.49 4.35
N GLU A 487 25.31 -8.41 3.88
CA GLU A 487 25.05 -7.05 4.34
C GLU A 487 23.60 -6.63 4.04
N GLN A 488 23.08 -6.96 2.85
CA GLN A 488 21.69 -6.71 2.47
C GLN A 488 20.69 -7.51 3.34
N LYS A 489 21.01 -8.76 3.70
CA LYS A 489 20.22 -9.55 4.66
C LYS A 489 20.30 -8.97 6.08
N ALA A 490 21.47 -8.55 6.52
CA ALA A 490 21.67 -7.92 7.83
C ALA A 490 20.88 -6.61 7.93
N TRP A 491 20.85 -5.81 6.87
CA TRP A 491 20.01 -4.62 6.78
C TRP A 491 18.51 -4.93 6.86
N ALA A 492 18.03 -5.94 6.12
CA ALA A 492 16.65 -6.36 6.22
C ALA A 492 16.29 -6.84 7.64
N ALA A 493 17.19 -7.55 8.32
CA ALA A 493 17.02 -7.97 9.70
C ALA A 493 17.03 -6.78 10.70
N GLU A 494 17.83 -5.74 10.46
CA GLU A 494 17.85 -4.50 11.24
C GLU A 494 16.52 -3.73 11.10
N VAL A 495 15.95 -3.68 9.89
CA VAL A 495 14.62 -3.11 9.63
C VAL A 495 13.51 -3.95 10.26
N ASP A 496 13.60 -5.28 10.21
CA ASP A 496 12.65 -6.17 10.89
C ASP A 496 12.73 -6.04 12.42
N GLU A 497 13.94 -5.91 12.99
CA GLU A 497 14.10 -5.69 14.43
C GLU A 497 13.55 -4.32 14.85
N ALA A 498 13.82 -3.28 14.06
CA ALA A 498 13.20 -1.97 14.24
C ALA A 498 11.67 -2.06 14.19
N TYR A 499 11.08 -2.86 13.28
CA TYR A 499 9.63 -3.04 13.20
C TYR A 499 9.00 -3.60 14.48
N PHE A 500 9.74 -4.43 15.24
CA PHE A 500 9.30 -4.96 16.54
C PHE A 500 9.78 -4.15 17.76
N SER A 501 10.49 -3.03 17.54
CA SER A 501 11.14 -2.22 18.60
C SER A 501 10.23 -1.25 19.36
N ALA A 502 8.94 -1.15 19.01
CA ALA A 502 8.00 -0.31 19.76
C ALA A 502 8.00 -0.70 21.26
N ASP A 503 7.82 0.28 22.15
CA ASP A 503 8.26 0.16 23.55
C ASP A 503 7.63 -1.03 24.30
N GLU A 504 8.41 -1.69 25.18
CA GLU A 504 7.84 -2.52 26.26
C GLU A 504 7.07 -1.58 27.20
N PRO A 505 5.77 -1.81 27.47
CA PRO A 505 5.07 -1.01 28.45
C PRO A 505 5.61 -1.36 29.84
N ASP A 506 6.15 -0.38 30.54
CA ASP A 506 6.63 -0.47 31.94
C ASP A 506 5.47 -0.60 32.96
N SER A 507 4.32 -1.04 32.47
CA SER A 507 3.08 -1.29 33.19
C SER A 507 2.37 -2.45 32.49
N THR A 508 1.83 -3.37 33.29
CA THR A 508 0.83 -4.32 32.81
C THR A 508 -0.21 -3.57 31.97
N PRO A 509 -0.65 -4.10 30.82
CA PRO A 509 -1.74 -3.46 30.11
C PRO A 509 -2.89 -3.29 31.09
N ASP A 510 -3.41 -2.06 31.18
CA ASP A 510 -4.73 -1.80 31.76
C ASP A 510 -5.73 -2.47 30.83
N LEU A 511 -5.81 -3.79 30.98
CA LEU A 511 -6.89 -4.62 30.50
C LEU A 511 -8.12 -4.03 31.16
N VAL A 512 -8.82 -3.19 30.39
CA VAL A 512 -10.25 -3.04 30.54
C VAL A 512 -10.84 -4.42 30.31
N ALA A 513 -10.84 -5.22 31.38
CA ALA A 513 -11.71 -6.37 31.59
C ALA A 513 -13.13 -5.81 31.76
N GLY A 514 -13.58 -5.10 30.72
CA GLY A 514 -14.91 -4.56 30.60
C GLY A 514 -15.83 -5.75 30.41
N ILE A 515 -16.85 -5.82 31.25
CA ILE A 515 -18.00 -6.64 30.92
C ILE A 515 -18.77 -5.86 29.86
N ASP A 516 -18.64 -6.27 28.61
CA ASP A 516 -19.55 -5.81 27.55
C ASP A 516 -20.78 -6.72 27.58
N ASP A 517 -21.91 -6.15 28.03
CA ASP A 517 -23.24 -6.78 28.06
C ASP A 517 -23.30 -8.21 28.65
N GLY A 518 -22.49 -8.47 29.68
CA GLY A 518 -22.42 -9.75 30.39
C GLY A 518 -21.56 -10.82 29.72
N ARG A 519 -20.83 -10.51 28.64
CA ARG A 519 -20.02 -11.48 27.88
C ARG A 519 -18.52 -11.29 28.14
N PRO A 520 -17.71 -12.37 28.15
CA PRO A 520 -16.25 -12.23 28.14
C PRO A 520 -15.79 -11.54 26.85
N ILE A 521 -14.88 -10.56 26.95
CA ILE A 521 -14.24 -9.97 25.76
C ILE A 521 -13.39 -11.05 25.08
N GLU A 522 -13.79 -11.47 23.88
CA GLU A 522 -13.02 -12.39 23.05
C GLU A 522 -11.85 -11.63 22.40
N LEU A 523 -10.70 -11.61 23.08
CA LEU A 523 -9.48 -10.99 22.56
C LEU A 523 -8.79 -11.91 21.55
N VAL A 524 -8.80 -11.51 20.28
CA VAL A 524 -8.00 -12.14 19.23
C VAL A 524 -6.75 -11.29 19.03
N THR A 525 -5.57 -11.87 19.21
CA THR A 525 -4.25 -11.19 19.07
C THR A 525 -4.07 -9.91 19.91
N GLY A 526 -4.80 -9.80 21.03
CA GLY A 526 -4.70 -8.65 21.95
C GLY A 526 -5.71 -7.52 21.69
N PHE A 527 -6.70 -7.71 20.82
CA PHE A 527 -7.82 -6.78 20.67
C PHE A 527 -9.16 -7.48 20.44
N SER A 528 -10.27 -6.78 20.71
CA SER A 528 -11.61 -7.31 20.46
C SER A 528 -12.03 -7.10 19.01
N PRO A 529 -12.42 -8.15 18.28
CA PRO A 529 -13.06 -8.01 16.98
C PRO A 529 -14.43 -7.31 17.07
N SER A 530 -15.16 -7.39 18.20
CA SER A 530 -16.43 -6.67 18.36
C SER A 530 -16.22 -5.16 18.30
N HIS A 531 -15.27 -4.66 19.09
CA HIS A 531 -14.94 -3.23 19.16
C HIS A 531 -14.59 -2.63 17.79
N ILE A 532 -13.88 -3.37 16.94
CA ILE A 532 -13.58 -2.96 15.57
C ILE A 532 -14.85 -2.92 14.72
N ARG A 533 -15.75 -3.91 14.83
CA ARG A 533 -17.06 -3.88 14.16
C ARG A 533 -17.94 -2.72 14.64
N ASP A 534 -17.87 -2.36 15.93
CA ASP A 534 -18.61 -1.21 16.49
C ASP A 534 -18.07 0.12 15.95
N ILE A 535 -16.75 0.27 15.84
CA ILE A 535 -16.11 1.44 15.20
C ILE A 535 -16.49 1.54 13.72
N LEU A 536 -16.50 0.41 13.01
CA LEU A 536 -16.94 0.35 11.61
C LEU A 536 -18.44 0.73 11.51
N ALA A 537 -19.31 0.17 12.34
CA ALA A 537 -20.73 0.52 12.37
C ALA A 537 -20.94 2.03 12.61
N HIS A 538 -20.27 2.60 13.63
CA HIS A 538 -20.28 4.04 13.89
C HIS A 538 -19.81 4.86 12.68
N TRP A 539 -18.74 4.42 11.98
CA TRP A 539 -18.27 5.09 10.76
C TRP A 539 -19.31 5.06 9.63
N SER A 540 -20.02 3.94 9.45
CA SER A 540 -21.14 3.82 8.50
C SER A 540 -22.31 4.74 8.90
N ASP A 541 -22.65 4.80 10.18
CA ASP A 541 -23.75 5.60 10.70
C ASP A 541 -23.49 7.10 10.59
N ILE A 542 -22.31 7.59 11.02
CA ILE A 542 -21.99 9.03 10.91
C ILE A 542 -21.93 9.45 9.45
N THR A 543 -21.32 8.65 8.57
CA THR A 543 -21.18 8.99 7.15
C THR A 543 -22.48 8.83 6.37
N GLY A 544 -23.40 7.97 6.82
CA GLY A 544 -24.60 7.58 6.07
C GLY A 544 -24.30 6.75 4.83
N ILE A 545 -23.12 6.15 4.73
CA ILE A 545 -22.67 5.33 3.59
C ILE A 545 -22.66 3.88 4.05
N GLN A 546 -23.19 2.97 3.22
CA GLN A 546 -23.23 1.54 3.55
C GLN A 546 -21.82 0.95 3.71
N MET A 547 -21.67 0.09 4.72
CA MET A 547 -20.43 -0.60 5.10
C MET A 547 -19.68 -1.19 3.90
N ASP A 548 -20.41 -1.85 2.99
CA ASP A 548 -19.83 -2.56 1.85
C ASP A 548 -19.09 -1.63 0.89
N LYS A 549 -19.64 -0.43 0.63
CA LYS A 549 -19.01 0.62 -0.18
C LYS A 549 -17.79 1.25 0.50
N LEU A 550 -17.82 1.34 1.83
CA LEU A 550 -16.72 1.90 2.62
C LEU A 550 -15.50 0.98 2.61
N VAL A 551 -15.71 -0.32 2.85
CA VAL A 551 -14.62 -1.26 3.17
C VAL A 551 -14.18 -2.18 2.03
N TYR A 552 -15.05 -2.47 1.05
CA TYR A 552 -14.72 -3.34 -0.06
C TYR A 552 -14.36 -2.57 -1.33
N THR A 553 -13.62 -3.23 -2.22
CA THR A 553 -13.30 -2.76 -3.57
C THR A 553 -13.62 -3.84 -4.60
N SER A 554 -13.17 -3.64 -5.83
CA SER A 554 -13.35 -4.54 -6.97
C SER A 554 -12.08 -4.60 -7.81
N TYR A 555 -11.87 -5.70 -8.54
CA TYR A 555 -10.73 -5.88 -9.44
C TYR A 555 -11.21 -5.95 -10.88
N ARG A 556 -10.35 -5.55 -11.83
CA ARG A 556 -10.69 -5.55 -13.26
C ARG A 556 -9.68 -6.35 -14.06
N GLU A 557 -10.17 -7.11 -15.04
CA GLU A 557 -9.30 -7.70 -16.05
C GLU A 557 -8.68 -6.58 -16.89
N VAL A 558 -7.35 -6.45 -16.85
CA VAL A 558 -6.63 -5.46 -17.64
C VAL A 558 -6.36 -6.06 -19.02
N VAL A 559 -7.30 -5.87 -19.93
CA VAL A 559 -7.13 -6.24 -21.35
C VAL A 559 -6.02 -5.37 -21.94
N SER A 560 -4.89 -6.00 -22.27
CA SER A 560 -3.78 -5.30 -22.93
C SER A 560 -4.18 -4.91 -24.36
N ASP A 561 -4.27 -3.60 -24.60
CA ASP A 561 -4.53 -3.03 -25.93
C ASP A 561 -3.24 -2.82 -26.76
N VAL A 562 -2.09 -3.30 -26.27
CA VAL A 562 -0.79 -3.19 -26.96
C VAL A 562 -0.84 -3.97 -28.28
N GLY A 563 -1.04 -3.25 -29.39
CA GLY A 563 -1.19 -3.78 -30.74
C GLY A 563 -2.54 -3.52 -31.40
N LYS A 564 -3.53 -2.96 -30.69
CA LYS A 564 -4.76 -2.43 -31.30
C LYS A 564 -4.52 -0.99 -31.75
N ARG A 565 -5.09 -0.59 -32.90
CA ARG A 565 -5.12 0.79 -33.36
C ARG A 565 -6.16 1.58 -32.55
N ILE A 566 -5.76 2.06 -31.38
CA ILE A 566 -6.50 3.09 -30.62
C ILE A 566 -6.04 4.46 -31.12
N SER A 567 -6.96 5.42 -31.25
CA SER A 567 -6.60 6.77 -31.68
C SER A 567 -5.80 7.51 -30.60
N ASP A 568 -4.90 8.40 -31.01
CA ASP A 568 -4.13 9.21 -30.04
C ASP A 568 -5.05 10.07 -29.16
N THR A 569 -6.22 10.46 -29.68
CA THR A 569 -7.26 11.18 -28.93
C THR A 569 -7.83 10.33 -27.79
N GLU A 570 -8.19 9.07 -28.03
CA GLU A 570 -8.64 8.15 -26.98
C GLU A 570 -7.54 7.87 -25.95
N ARG A 571 -6.28 7.81 -26.41
CA ARG A 571 -5.11 7.60 -25.55
C ARG A 571 -4.87 8.78 -24.61
N VAL A 572 -4.99 10.00 -25.13
CA VAL A 572 -4.92 11.25 -24.34
C VAL A 572 -6.10 11.34 -23.37
N VAL A 573 -7.32 10.98 -23.78
CA VAL A 573 -8.50 10.97 -22.89
C VAL A 573 -8.35 9.93 -21.77
N GLN A 574 -7.81 8.74 -22.04
CA GLN A 574 -7.51 7.75 -20.99
C GLN A 574 -6.41 8.20 -20.02
N LEU A 575 -5.42 8.97 -20.49
CA LEU A 575 -4.41 9.57 -19.62
C LEU A 575 -5.00 10.73 -18.79
N ALA A 576 -5.75 11.65 -19.41
CA ALA A 576 -6.41 12.76 -18.72
C ALA A 576 -7.45 12.28 -17.69
N GLY A 577 -8.16 11.18 -17.96
CA GLY A 577 -9.07 10.56 -17.00
C GLY A 577 -8.39 9.90 -15.80
N LYS A 578 -7.09 9.55 -15.91
CA LYS A 578 -6.28 8.95 -14.84
C LYS A 578 -5.39 9.96 -14.11
N ILE A 579 -5.04 11.07 -14.76
CA ILE A 579 -4.32 12.19 -14.16
C ILE A 579 -5.35 13.03 -13.39
N GLY A 580 -5.74 12.53 -12.22
CA GLY A 580 -6.58 13.25 -11.26
C GLY A 580 -5.83 14.40 -10.59
N GLY A 581 -5.67 15.50 -11.33
CA GLY A 581 -5.04 16.76 -10.92
C GLY A 581 -5.30 17.83 -12.00
N GLY A 582 -5.65 19.05 -11.58
CA GLY A 582 -6.18 20.07 -12.49
C GLY A 582 -5.14 20.72 -13.41
N TRP A 583 -5.56 20.96 -14.65
CA TRP A 583 -5.12 22.03 -15.54
C TRP A 583 -6.38 22.68 -16.12
#